data_AF-A0A960TPH6-F1
#
_entry.id   AF-A0A960TPH6-F1
#
_cell.length_a   1.000
_cell.length_b   1.000
_cell.length_c   1.000
_cell.angle_alpha   90.00
_cell.angle_beta   90.00
_cell.angle_gamma   90.00
#
_symmetry.space_group_name_H-M   'P 1'
#
loop_
_entity.id
_entity.type
_entity.pdbx_description
1 polymer ?
#
loop_
_entity_poly.entity_id
_entity_poly.type
_entity_poly.pdbx_seq_one_letter_code
_entity_poly.pdbx_strand_id
1 'polypeptide(L)'
;MDLSKISILLLCTSIVFMNCFSDRRVSNHYNAEMKVLISLIENPVPFSVTPSSSTIPENRVYANLEWQDSGYELKENLKFQLSATGSWYMTASTPIPPEGTSTNPALFSIDYRLNKNFLHGQLLCRNSNSRSEIFSLGWTTPAVSGRLECQINDTHLTNNSGFLKIILNYE
;
A
#
# COMPACT_ATOMS: atom_id res chain seq x y z
N MET A 1 4.86 27.87 6.98
CA MET A 1 5.24 26.55 7.50
C MET A 1 6.59 26.70 8.15
N ASP A 2 6.66 26.52 9.46
CA ASP A 2 7.79 26.92 10.30
C ASP A 2 8.83 25.78 10.38
N LEU A 3 10.02 26.00 9.78
CA LEU A 3 11.11 25.02 9.63
C LEU A 3 11.85 24.75 10.95
N SER A 4 11.54 25.46 12.03
CA SER A 4 12.17 25.28 13.36
C SER A 4 11.77 23.99 14.08
N LYS A 5 10.70 23.30 13.65
CA LYS A 5 10.20 22.07 14.30
C LYS A 5 10.81 20.76 13.77
N ILE A 6 11.49 20.80 12.62
CA ILE A 6 12.12 19.60 12.03
C ILE A 6 13.48 19.29 12.69
N SER A 7 14.17 20.31 13.20
CA SER A 7 15.51 20.14 13.80
C SER A 7 15.50 19.45 15.17
N ILE A 8 14.40 19.50 15.93
CA ILE A 8 14.34 18.89 17.28
C ILE A 8 14.07 17.37 17.20
N LEU A 9 13.36 16.90 16.16
CA LEU A 9 13.04 15.47 16.02
C LEU A 9 14.26 14.62 15.63
N LEU A 10 15.25 15.21 14.94
CA LEU A 10 16.51 14.56 14.57
C LEU A 10 17.56 14.53 15.70
N LEU A 11 17.42 15.41 16.70
CA LEU A 11 18.32 15.44 17.87
C LEU A 11 17.93 14.39 18.93
N CYS A 12 16.66 14.01 19.03
CA CYS A 12 16.21 13.01 20.00
C CYS A 12 16.58 11.56 19.64
N THR A 13 16.71 11.21 18.35
CA THR A 13 17.13 9.86 17.94
C THR A 13 18.64 9.62 18.12
N SER A 14 19.43 10.68 18.15
CA SER A 14 20.89 10.60 18.29
C SER A 14 21.35 10.35 19.73
N ILE A 15 20.57 10.78 20.73
CA ILE A 15 20.93 10.61 22.16
C ILE A 15 20.51 9.24 22.70
N VAL A 16 19.44 8.65 22.17
CA VAL A 16 18.97 7.31 22.59
C VAL A 16 19.88 6.19 22.09
N PHE A 17 20.56 6.38 20.95
CA PHE A 17 21.51 5.39 20.42
C PHE A 17 22.87 5.38 21.13
N MET A 18 23.19 6.41 21.92
CA MET A 18 24.54 6.59 22.48
C MET A 18 24.76 5.89 23.83
N ASN A 19 23.75 5.27 24.43
CA ASN A 19 23.85 4.66 25.76
C ASN A 19 23.83 3.12 25.81
N CYS A 20 23.92 2.41 24.66
CA CYS A 20 23.86 0.94 24.66
C CYS A 20 25.09 0.19 24.13
N PHE A 21 26.19 0.83 23.75
CA PHE A 21 27.34 0.10 23.20
C PHE A 21 28.67 0.54 23.82
N SER A 22 28.99 -0.08 24.95
CA SER A 22 30.35 -0.14 25.47
C SER A 22 31.08 -1.35 24.88
N ASP A 23 31.34 -1.35 23.57
CA ASP A 23 32.24 -2.34 22.95
C ASP A 23 33.16 -1.68 21.90
N ARG A 24 34.47 -1.65 22.21
CA ARG A 24 35.50 -0.94 21.43
C ARG A 24 35.77 -1.55 20.05
N ARG A 25 35.18 -2.68 19.68
CA ARG A 25 35.41 -3.32 18.36
C ARG A 25 34.52 -2.78 17.24
N VAL A 26 33.45 -2.04 17.54
CA VAL A 26 32.54 -1.48 16.53
C VAL A 26 33.08 -0.18 15.91
N SER A 27 34.02 0.49 16.57
CA SER A 27 34.50 1.83 16.18
C SER A 27 35.31 1.89 14.87
N ASN A 28 35.91 0.80 14.42
CA ASN A 28 36.78 0.83 13.24
C ASN A 28 36.06 0.50 11.92
N HIS A 29 34.89 -0.14 11.97
CA HIS A 29 34.09 -0.41 10.77
C HIS A 29 33.25 0.81 10.36
N TYR A 30 32.73 1.56 11.34
CA TYR A 30 31.92 2.76 11.12
C TYR A 30 32.70 3.95 10.51
N ASN A 31 34.02 4.00 10.67
CA ASN A 31 34.83 5.10 10.12
C ASN A 31 35.08 5.00 8.61
N ALA A 32 34.88 3.85 7.99
CA ALA A 32 34.97 3.69 6.54
C ALA A 32 33.66 4.12 5.84
N GLU A 33 32.51 3.76 6.41
CA GLU A 33 31.19 4.06 5.83
C GLU A 33 30.80 5.55 5.98
N MET A 34 31.20 6.20 7.08
CA MET A 34 30.96 7.64 7.27
C MET A 34 31.74 8.55 6.30
N LYS A 35 32.89 8.10 5.76
CA LYS A 35 33.63 8.88 4.76
C LYS A 35 32.96 8.88 3.38
N VAL A 36 32.25 7.82 3.03
CA VAL A 36 31.46 7.74 1.79
C VAL A 36 30.27 8.70 1.86
N LEU A 37 29.62 8.79 3.04
CA LEU A 37 28.46 9.66 3.25
C LEU A 37 28.80 11.15 3.16
N ILE A 38 30.01 11.56 3.58
CA ILE A 38 30.43 12.98 3.53
C ILE A 38 30.83 13.40 2.10
N SER A 39 31.42 12.52 1.29
CA SER A 39 31.77 12.85 -0.11
C SER A 39 30.56 13.07 -1.03
N LEU A 40 29.37 12.58 -0.65
CA LEU A 40 28.11 12.75 -1.40
C LEU A 40 27.40 14.09 -1.10
N ILE A 41 27.83 14.81 -0.06
CA ILE A 41 27.23 16.09 0.33
C ILE A 41 27.94 17.28 -0.36
N GLU A 42 29.22 17.13 -0.72
CA GLU A 42 30.02 18.23 -1.26
C GLU A 42 30.06 18.32 -2.79
N ASN A 43 29.57 17.31 -3.51
CA ASN A 43 29.45 17.33 -4.97
C ASN A 43 28.11 16.71 -5.40
N PRO A 44 27.04 17.51 -5.58
CA PRO A 44 25.79 16.98 -6.09
C PRO A 44 25.98 16.60 -7.55
N VAL A 45 26.29 15.32 -7.81
CA VAL A 45 26.16 14.74 -9.14
C VAL A 45 24.68 14.81 -9.50
N PRO A 46 24.30 15.40 -10.65
CA PRO A 46 22.91 15.38 -11.08
C PRO A 46 22.54 13.93 -11.42
N PHE A 47 21.98 13.23 -10.44
CA PHE A 47 21.27 11.99 -10.64
C PHE A 47 19.97 12.32 -11.40
N SER A 48 20.07 12.42 -12.73
CA SER A 48 18.93 12.21 -13.60
C SER A 48 18.59 10.72 -13.57
N VAL A 49 17.98 10.28 -12.47
CA VAL A 49 17.23 9.01 -12.48
C VAL A 49 15.93 9.33 -13.20
N THR A 50 15.96 9.23 -14.52
CA THR A 50 14.73 8.98 -15.28
C THR A 50 14.14 7.72 -14.66
N PRO A 51 12.92 7.75 -14.08
CA PRO A 51 12.32 6.51 -13.64
C PRO A 51 12.24 5.60 -14.86
N SER A 52 12.98 4.50 -14.81
CA SER A 52 12.83 3.45 -15.79
C SER A 52 11.37 3.00 -15.68
N SER A 53 10.64 3.21 -16.77
CA SER A 53 9.30 2.66 -16.97
C SER A 53 9.38 1.14 -17.06
N SER A 54 9.59 0.51 -15.91
CA SER A 54 9.30 -0.89 -15.58
C SER A 54 7.90 -0.85 -14.97
N THR A 55 6.84 -1.56 -15.37
CA THR A 55 6.70 -3.00 -15.70
C THR A 55 5.20 -3.19 -16.05
N ILE A 56 4.82 -4.02 -17.01
CA ILE A 56 3.40 -4.36 -17.26
C ILE A 56 3.01 -5.60 -16.42
N PRO A 57 1.88 -5.67 -15.68
CA PRO A 57 1.20 -4.63 -14.90
C PRO A 57 0.86 -5.05 -13.44
N GLU A 58 0.54 -4.04 -12.65
CA GLU A 58 0.08 -4.04 -11.25
C GLU A 58 -1.34 -4.62 -11.08
N ASN A 59 -1.58 -5.87 -11.49
CA ASN A 59 -2.89 -6.52 -11.28
C ASN A 59 -2.99 -7.15 -9.87
N ARG A 60 -2.20 -6.68 -8.91
CA ARG A 60 -2.17 -7.19 -7.54
C ARG A 60 -2.63 -6.10 -6.59
N VAL A 61 -3.55 -6.45 -5.73
CA VAL A 61 -4.01 -5.62 -4.61
C VAL A 61 -3.46 -6.24 -3.35
N TYR A 62 -2.39 -5.65 -2.82
CA TYR A 62 -1.78 -6.06 -1.55
C TYR A 62 -2.67 -5.65 -0.40
N ALA A 63 -2.84 -6.54 0.57
CA ALA A 63 -3.79 -6.34 1.66
C ALA A 63 -3.33 -5.35 2.74
N ASN A 64 -2.04 -5.00 2.72
CA ASN A 64 -1.41 -4.08 3.67
C ASN A 64 -1.23 -2.66 3.10
N LEU A 65 -1.83 -2.36 1.95
CA LEU A 65 -1.79 -1.06 1.31
C LEU A 65 -3.20 -0.50 1.15
N GLU A 66 -3.29 0.82 1.08
CA GLU A 66 -4.54 1.53 0.77
C GLU A 66 -4.90 1.35 -0.72
N TRP A 67 -5.74 2.23 -1.24
CA TRP A 67 -6.11 2.29 -2.66
C TRP A 67 -4.88 2.24 -3.58
N GLN A 68 -4.76 1.15 -4.33
CA GLN A 68 -3.67 0.86 -5.26
C GLN A 68 -4.17 1.03 -6.70
N ASP A 69 -3.38 1.70 -7.55
CA ASP A 69 -3.61 1.65 -8.99
C ASP A 69 -3.49 0.20 -9.46
N SER A 70 -4.51 -0.23 -10.18
CA SER A 70 -4.66 -1.61 -10.59
C SER A 70 -4.10 -1.89 -11.99
N GLY A 71 -3.58 -0.88 -12.68
CA GLY A 71 -3.16 -0.97 -14.07
C GLY A 71 -4.28 -0.83 -15.10
N TYR A 72 -5.55 -0.97 -14.69
CA TYR A 72 -6.70 -0.95 -15.60
C TYR A 72 -7.27 0.45 -15.81
N GLU A 73 -7.65 0.74 -17.04
CA GLU A 73 -8.41 1.92 -17.41
C GLU A 73 -9.86 1.52 -17.66
N LEU A 74 -10.78 2.20 -16.98
CA LEU A 74 -12.23 2.12 -17.14
C LEU A 74 -12.70 3.10 -18.21
N LYS A 75 -13.61 2.65 -19.06
CA LYS A 75 -14.26 3.49 -20.07
C LYS A 75 -15.70 3.75 -19.69
N GLU A 76 -16.09 5.02 -19.70
CA GLU A 76 -17.45 5.48 -19.44
C GLU A 76 -18.48 4.65 -20.21
N ASN A 77 -19.55 4.24 -19.53
CA ASN A 77 -20.67 3.47 -20.09
C ASN A 77 -20.28 2.11 -20.72
N LEU A 78 -19.01 1.69 -20.63
CA LEU A 78 -18.56 0.38 -21.07
C LEU A 78 -18.62 -0.60 -19.90
N LYS A 79 -19.53 -1.57 -20.02
CA LYS A 79 -19.74 -2.58 -18.98
C LYS A 79 -18.54 -3.52 -18.87
N PHE A 80 -18.18 -3.87 -17.65
CA PHE A 80 -17.10 -4.81 -17.36
C PHE A 80 -17.46 -5.76 -16.24
N GLN A 81 -16.81 -6.92 -16.22
CA GLN A 81 -16.85 -7.89 -15.15
C GLN A 81 -15.55 -7.79 -14.35
N LEU A 82 -15.67 -7.46 -13.06
CA LEU A 82 -14.57 -7.55 -12.11
C LEU A 82 -14.57 -8.93 -11.46
N SER A 83 -13.44 -9.61 -11.52
CA SER A 83 -13.20 -10.85 -10.78
C SER A 83 -11.83 -10.79 -10.11
N ALA A 84 -11.61 -11.64 -9.12
CA ALA A 84 -10.34 -11.70 -8.44
C ALA A 84 -10.04 -13.12 -7.96
N THR A 85 -8.75 -13.40 -7.78
CA THR A 85 -8.21 -14.67 -7.31
C THR A 85 -7.08 -14.40 -6.32
N GLY A 86 -6.56 -15.44 -5.67
CA GLY A 86 -5.47 -15.32 -4.72
C GLY A 86 -5.97 -15.37 -3.29
N SER A 87 -5.12 -14.97 -2.36
CA SER A 87 -5.39 -15.12 -0.94
C SER A 87 -4.65 -14.06 -0.15
N TRP A 88 -5.33 -13.54 0.85
CA TRP A 88 -4.79 -12.60 1.81
C TRP A 88 -5.28 -12.98 3.21
N TYR A 89 -4.66 -12.41 4.23
CA TYR A 89 -4.83 -12.82 5.63
C TYR A 89 -4.87 -11.59 6.54
N MET A 90 -5.78 -11.60 7.54
CA MET A 90 -5.83 -10.62 8.63
C MET A 90 -5.46 -11.32 9.94
N THR A 91 -4.25 -11.13 10.47
CA THR A 91 -3.72 -11.74 11.73
C THR A 91 -3.75 -13.28 11.87
N ALA A 92 -4.57 -13.98 11.08
CA ALA A 92 -4.86 -15.40 11.18
C ALA A 92 -4.17 -16.19 10.06
N SER A 93 -4.08 -17.50 10.23
CA SER A 93 -3.57 -18.43 9.22
C SER A 93 -4.60 -18.79 8.14
N THR A 94 -5.87 -18.42 8.32
CA THR A 94 -6.94 -18.73 7.36
C THR A 94 -7.03 -17.64 6.30
N PRO A 95 -6.95 -18.00 5.00
CA PRO A 95 -7.08 -17.01 3.93
C PRO A 95 -8.52 -16.49 3.85
N ILE A 96 -8.66 -15.20 3.59
CA ILE A 96 -9.94 -14.56 3.31
C ILE A 96 -10.09 -14.45 1.79
N PRO A 97 -11.22 -14.90 1.22
CA PRO A 97 -11.43 -14.87 -0.22
C PRO A 97 -11.76 -13.43 -0.70
N PRO A 98 -11.69 -13.16 -2.01
CA PRO A 98 -12.00 -11.84 -2.56
C PRO A 98 -13.39 -11.29 -2.24
N GLU A 99 -14.37 -12.18 -2.05
CA GLU A 99 -15.74 -11.85 -1.66
C GLU A 99 -15.83 -11.33 -0.22
N GLY A 100 -14.79 -11.54 0.59
CA GLY A 100 -14.77 -11.21 2.01
C GLY A 100 -15.50 -12.25 2.86
N THR A 101 -15.73 -11.88 4.12
CA THR A 101 -16.42 -12.72 5.11
C THR A 101 -17.45 -11.90 5.91
N SER A 102 -18.54 -12.56 6.30
CA SER A 102 -19.57 -12.00 7.18
C SER A 102 -19.13 -11.96 8.65
N THR A 103 -18.16 -12.78 9.04
CA THR A 103 -17.57 -12.76 10.37
C THR A 103 -16.39 -11.80 10.42
N ASN A 104 -16.30 -10.99 11.47
CA ASN A 104 -15.13 -10.14 11.69
C ASN A 104 -13.90 -11.04 11.93
N PRO A 105 -12.89 -11.03 11.04
CA PRO A 105 -11.71 -11.88 11.21
C PRO A 105 -10.74 -11.33 12.27
N ALA A 106 -10.93 -10.11 12.76
CA ALA A 106 -10.11 -9.56 13.83
C ALA A 106 -10.40 -10.26 15.16
N LEU A 107 -9.33 -10.59 15.89
CA LEU A 107 -9.39 -11.19 17.24
C LEU A 107 -10.08 -10.29 18.28
N PHE A 108 -10.15 -8.99 18.02
CA PHE A 108 -10.83 -8.01 18.86
C PHE A 108 -12.09 -7.54 18.13
N SER A 109 -13.22 -7.39 18.83
CA SER A 109 -14.56 -7.06 18.29
C SER A 109 -14.69 -5.66 17.66
N ILE A 110 -13.60 -5.08 17.16
CA ILE A 110 -13.55 -3.80 16.48
C ILE A 110 -13.78 -4.04 14.98
N ASP A 111 -14.77 -3.35 14.43
CA ASP A 111 -15.07 -3.39 13.00
C ASP A 111 -14.15 -2.43 12.23
N TYR A 112 -13.23 -2.99 11.46
CA TYR A 112 -12.27 -2.25 10.64
C TYR A 112 -12.69 -2.08 9.18
N ARG A 113 -13.96 -2.30 8.81
CA ARG A 113 -14.37 -2.11 7.42
C ARG A 113 -14.25 -0.65 6.99
N LEU A 114 -13.58 -0.44 5.85
CA LEU A 114 -13.53 0.84 5.16
C LEU A 114 -14.93 1.28 4.70
N ASN A 115 -15.74 0.34 4.23
CA ASN A 115 -17.12 0.55 3.83
C ASN A 115 -18.04 -0.52 4.46
N LYS A 116 -18.95 -0.06 5.32
CA LYS A 116 -19.84 -0.92 6.12
C LYS A 116 -20.93 -1.63 5.31
N ASN A 117 -21.17 -1.20 4.07
CA ASN A 117 -22.14 -1.85 3.17
C ASN A 117 -21.59 -3.14 2.55
N PHE A 118 -20.30 -3.43 2.72
CA PHE A 118 -19.61 -4.60 2.18
C PHE A 118 -19.11 -5.51 3.32
N LEU A 119 -18.75 -6.74 2.94
CA LEU A 119 -18.22 -7.74 3.88
C LEU A 119 -16.81 -7.37 4.34
N HIS A 120 -16.40 -7.91 5.49
CA HIS A 120 -15.02 -7.74 5.98
C HIS A 120 -14.06 -8.32 4.96
N GLY A 121 -13.05 -7.54 4.57
CA GLY A 121 -12.03 -8.08 3.69
C GLY A 121 -12.41 -8.23 2.22
N GLN A 122 -13.63 -7.84 1.85
CA GLN A 122 -14.08 -7.86 0.46
C GLN A 122 -13.21 -6.94 -0.40
N LEU A 123 -12.90 -7.36 -1.62
CA LEU A 123 -12.24 -6.49 -2.59
C LEU A 123 -13.18 -5.34 -2.96
N LEU A 124 -12.72 -4.12 -2.72
CA LEU A 124 -13.36 -2.91 -3.19
C LEU A 124 -12.50 -2.28 -4.26
N CYS A 125 -13.13 -1.79 -5.31
CA CYS A 125 -12.48 -0.95 -6.30
C CYS A 125 -13.28 0.34 -6.49
N ARG A 126 -12.65 1.36 -7.05
CA ARG A 126 -13.29 2.63 -7.37
C ARG A 126 -12.66 3.23 -8.62
N ASN A 127 -13.38 4.16 -9.23
CA ASN A 127 -12.82 4.98 -10.29
C ASN A 127 -12.02 6.14 -9.68
N SER A 128 -10.77 6.35 -10.11
CA SER A 128 -9.92 7.46 -9.66
C SER A 128 -10.58 8.83 -9.87
N ASN A 129 -11.40 8.96 -10.92
CA ASN A 129 -12.12 10.18 -11.30
C ASN A 129 -13.50 10.29 -10.63
N SER A 130 -14.00 9.21 -10.01
CA SER A 130 -15.26 9.16 -9.27
C SER A 130 -15.10 8.27 -8.03
N ARG A 131 -14.40 8.79 -7.01
CA ARG A 131 -14.02 8.00 -5.81
C ARG A 131 -15.20 7.57 -4.94
N SER A 132 -16.38 8.17 -5.13
CA SER A 132 -17.62 7.78 -4.47
C SER A 132 -18.28 6.55 -5.10
N GLU A 133 -17.91 6.23 -6.34
CA GLU A 133 -18.40 5.05 -7.05
C GLU A 133 -17.55 3.83 -6.62
N ILE A 134 -18.13 2.99 -5.76
CA ILE A 134 -17.48 1.78 -5.25
C ILE A 134 -18.01 0.56 -6.00
N PHE A 135 -17.10 -0.18 -6.61
CA PHE A 135 -17.33 -1.46 -7.24
C PHE A 135 -16.86 -2.59 -6.33
N SER A 136 -17.50 -3.75 -6.48
CA SER A 136 -16.94 -5.01 -6.02
C SER A 136 -17.05 -6.04 -7.15
N LEU A 137 -16.85 -7.32 -6.84
CA LEU A 137 -16.88 -8.41 -7.80
C LEU A 137 -18.23 -8.47 -8.53
N GLY A 138 -18.18 -8.84 -9.81
CA GLY A 138 -19.35 -8.95 -10.68
C GLY A 138 -19.37 -7.94 -11.82
N TRP A 139 -20.53 -7.85 -12.48
CA TRP A 139 -20.74 -6.94 -13.61
C TRP A 139 -21.13 -5.55 -13.12
N THR A 140 -20.50 -4.53 -13.71
CA THR A 140 -20.82 -3.13 -13.44
C THR A 140 -20.55 -2.27 -14.68
N THR A 141 -21.02 -1.02 -14.64
CA THR A 141 -20.79 -0.02 -15.69
C THR A 141 -20.32 1.27 -15.01
N PRO A 142 -19.14 1.80 -15.35
CA PRO A 142 -18.62 3.01 -14.73
C PRO A 142 -19.32 4.25 -15.30
N ALA A 143 -19.68 5.19 -14.42
CA ALA A 143 -20.36 6.43 -14.81
C ALA A 143 -19.46 7.40 -15.59
N VAL A 144 -18.13 7.31 -15.43
CA VAL A 144 -17.13 8.13 -16.11
C VAL A 144 -15.89 7.29 -16.46
N SER A 145 -15.06 7.76 -17.38
CA SER A 145 -13.76 7.11 -17.67
C SER A 145 -12.74 7.43 -16.60
N GLY A 146 -11.77 6.54 -16.35
CA GLY A 146 -10.70 6.78 -15.37
C GLY A 146 -9.90 5.53 -15.02
N ARG A 147 -9.05 5.61 -14.00
CA ARG A 147 -8.23 4.47 -13.55
C ARG A 147 -8.99 3.67 -12.50
N LEU A 148 -8.86 2.36 -12.53
CA LEU A 148 -9.36 1.50 -11.47
C LEU A 148 -8.35 1.50 -10.31
N GLU A 149 -8.78 1.94 -9.14
CA GLU A 149 -8.03 1.80 -7.89
C GLU A 149 -8.72 0.74 -7.01
N CYS A 150 -7.97 -0.12 -6.33
CA CYS A 150 -8.54 -1.16 -5.49
C CYS A 150 -7.90 -1.24 -4.10
N GLN A 151 -8.67 -1.68 -3.12
CA GLN A 151 -8.25 -1.92 -1.74
C GLN A 151 -9.06 -3.07 -1.14
N ILE A 152 -8.47 -3.82 -0.21
CA ILE A 152 -9.21 -4.71 0.67
C ILE A 152 -10.09 -3.88 1.61
N ASN A 153 -11.34 -4.29 1.87
CA ASN A 153 -12.27 -3.62 2.79
C ASN A 153 -11.82 -3.73 4.26
N ASP A 154 -10.74 -3.03 4.59
CA ASP A 154 -10.11 -3.02 5.89
C ASP A 154 -9.33 -1.71 6.09
N THR A 155 -9.39 -1.14 7.29
CA THR A 155 -8.67 0.08 7.69
C THR A 155 -7.43 -0.22 8.53
N HIS A 156 -7.27 -1.44 9.05
CA HIS A 156 -6.16 -1.80 9.93
C HIS A 156 -5.06 -2.56 9.17
N LEU A 157 -4.49 -1.91 8.17
CA LEU A 157 -3.64 -2.54 7.16
C LEU A 157 -2.36 -3.20 7.68
N THR A 158 -1.84 -2.76 8.83
CA THR A 158 -0.53 -3.20 9.36
C THR A 158 -0.49 -4.66 9.78
N ASN A 159 -1.64 -5.29 10.01
CA ASN A 159 -1.74 -6.69 10.41
C ASN A 159 -2.17 -7.63 9.26
N ASN A 160 -2.24 -7.07 8.04
CA ASN A 160 -2.65 -7.80 6.84
C ASN A 160 -1.43 -8.29 6.07
N SER A 161 -1.60 -9.41 5.35
CA SER A 161 -0.58 -9.94 4.45
C SER A 161 -1.20 -10.64 3.25
N GLY A 162 -0.39 -10.89 2.22
CA GLY A 162 -0.85 -11.49 0.95
C GLY A 162 -1.44 -10.47 -0.01
N PHE A 163 -2.05 -10.96 -1.08
CA PHE A 163 -2.60 -10.13 -2.15
C PHE A 163 -3.69 -10.85 -2.92
N LEU A 164 -4.53 -10.06 -3.57
CA LEU A 164 -5.47 -10.53 -4.58
C LEU A 164 -4.97 -10.16 -5.97
N LYS A 165 -5.13 -11.08 -6.93
CA LYS A 165 -4.95 -10.79 -8.36
C LYS A 165 -6.29 -10.46 -8.96
N ILE A 166 -6.43 -9.27 -9.52
CA ILE A 166 -7.66 -8.82 -10.16
C ILE A 166 -7.65 -9.11 -11.66
N ILE A 167 -8.85 -9.30 -12.21
CA ILE A 167 -9.08 -9.61 -13.62
C ILE A 167 -10.31 -8.80 -14.05
N LEU A 168 -10.17 -8.08 -15.16
CA LEU A 168 -11.22 -7.24 -15.72
C LEU A 168 -11.50 -7.67 -17.17
N ASN A 169 -12.74 -8.02 -17.46
CA ASN A 169 -13.22 -8.40 -18.79
C ASN A 169 -14.30 -7.41 -19.24
N TYR A 170 -14.18 -6.87 -20.45
CA TYR A 170 -15.20 -6.00 -21.04
C TYR A 170 -16.25 -6.82 -21.79
N GLU A 171 -17.48 -6.32 -21.82
CA GLU A 171 -18.52 -6.80 -22.76
C GLU A 171 -18.24 -6.30 -24.19
#